data_AF-A0A6G3WWF4-F1
#
_entry.id   AF-A0A6G3WWF4-F1
#
_cell.length_a   1.000
_cell.length_b   1.000
_cell.length_c   1.000
_cell.angle_alpha   90.00
_cell.angle_beta   90.00
_cell.angle_gamma   90.00
#
_symmetry.space_group_name_H-M   'P 1'
#
loop_
_entity.id
_entity.type
_entity.pdbx_description
1 polymer ?
#
loop_
_entity_poly.entity_id
_entity_poly.type
_entity_poly.pdbx_seq_one_letter_code
_entity_poly.pdbx_strand_id
1 'polypeptide(L)'
;GTEYEIRAKQVVNATGVWTDDTQGLIGERGQFHVRASKGIHLVVPKDRIHSSTGLILRTEKSVLFVIPWGRHWIIGTTDTDWDLDKAHPAASSADIDYLLQHVNSVLNTPLTRDDVQGVYAGLRPLLAGESDATSKLSREHTVAHPAPGLVVVAGGKYT
;
A
#
# COMPACT_ATOMS: atom_id res chain seq x y z
N GLY A 1 -20.86 21.82 -5.42
CA GLY A 1 -20.88 20.73 -6.42
C GLY A 1 -22.30 20.49 -6.85
N THR A 2 -22.52 19.75 -7.93
CA THR A 2 -23.86 19.30 -8.35
C THR A 2 -24.23 18.04 -7.58
N GLU A 3 -25.46 17.97 -7.08
CA GLU A 3 -25.98 16.80 -6.37
C GLU A 3 -26.76 15.91 -7.32
N TYR A 4 -26.69 14.59 -7.09
CA TYR A 4 -27.38 13.59 -7.89
C TYR A 4 -28.05 12.56 -6.98
N GLU A 5 -29.34 12.30 -7.20
CA GLU A 5 -30.06 11.18 -6.58
C GLU A 5 -29.92 9.94 -7.48
N ILE A 6 -29.39 8.85 -6.93
CA ILE A 6 -29.24 7.56 -7.62
C ILE A 6 -30.07 6.51 -6.90
N ARG A 7 -30.86 5.75 -7.66
CA ARG A 7 -31.63 4.61 -7.15
C ARG A 7 -31.03 3.30 -7.67
N ALA A 8 -30.73 2.38 -6.77
CA ALA A 8 -30.14 1.09 -7.10
C ALA A 8 -30.81 -0.05 -6.30
N LYS A 9 -30.83 -1.26 -6.87
CA LYS A 9 -31.27 -2.47 -6.16
C LYS A 9 -30.21 -3.02 -5.21
N GLN A 10 -28.94 -2.75 -5.52
CA GLN A 10 -27.76 -3.19 -4.78
C GLN A 10 -26.72 -2.07 -4.83
N VAL A 11 -26.00 -1.88 -3.72
CA VAL A 11 -24.86 -0.96 -3.60
C VAL A 11 -23.65 -1.76 -3.13
N VAL A 12 -22.52 -1.60 -3.82
CA VAL A 12 -21.25 -2.23 -3.44
C VAL A 12 -20.32 -1.17 -2.90
N ASN A 13 -19.99 -1.28 -1.61
CA ASN A 13 -18.97 -0.50 -0.95
C ASN A 13 -17.61 -1.22 -1.09
N ALA A 14 -16.80 -0.77 -2.05
CA ALA A 14 -15.45 -1.29 -2.30
C ALA A 14 -14.43 -0.15 -2.25
N THR A 15 -14.51 0.70 -1.22
CA THR A 15 -13.71 1.93 -1.13
C THR A 15 -12.33 1.75 -0.48
N GLY A 16 -11.80 0.52 -0.39
CA GLY A 16 -10.42 0.26 0.04
C GLY A 16 -10.08 0.88 1.40
N VAL A 17 -9.13 1.82 1.43
CA VAL A 17 -8.68 2.46 2.68
C VAL A 17 -9.73 3.39 3.31
N TRP A 18 -10.78 3.73 2.56
CA TRP A 18 -11.93 4.51 3.03
C TRP A 18 -13.09 3.65 3.52
N THR A 19 -12.95 2.33 3.59
CA THR A 19 -14.06 1.43 3.99
C THR A 19 -14.64 1.76 5.36
N ASP A 20 -13.84 2.20 6.33
CA ASP A 20 -14.36 2.63 7.64
C ASP A 20 -15.17 3.94 7.53
N ASP A 21 -14.69 4.91 6.74
CA ASP A 21 -15.37 6.19 6.52
C ASP A 21 -16.73 5.98 5.84
N THR A 22 -16.79 5.13 4.82
CA THR A 22 -18.02 4.85 4.07
C THR A 22 -18.99 3.97 4.84
N GLN A 23 -18.50 3.06 5.70
CA GLN A 23 -19.34 2.34 6.66
C GLN A 23 -20.02 3.28 7.66
N GLY A 24 -19.32 4.31 8.15
CA GLY A 24 -19.88 5.30 9.06
C GLY A 24 -21.10 6.04 8.51
N LEU A 25 -21.21 6.17 7.18
CA LEU A 25 -22.36 6.80 6.52
C LEU A 25 -23.64 5.96 6.59
N ILE A 26 -23.53 4.65 6.86
CA ILE A 26 -24.66 3.71 6.90
C ILE A 26 -25.39 3.73 8.25
N GLY A 27 -24.85 4.42 9.27
CA GLY A 27 -25.48 4.63 10.58
C GLY A 27 -25.49 3.41 11.51
N GLU A 28 -25.08 2.24 11.03
CA GLU A 28 -24.82 1.05 11.83
C GLU A 28 -23.35 1.00 12.28
N ARG A 29 -23.06 0.30 13.39
CA ARG A 29 -21.67 0.02 13.77
C ARG A 29 -21.01 -0.77 12.64
N GLY A 30 -19.99 -0.19 12.00
CA GLY A 30 -19.20 -0.84 10.96
C GLY A 30 -18.71 -2.21 11.44
N GLN A 31 -18.90 -3.24 10.61
CA GLN A 31 -18.49 -4.61 10.92
C GLN A 31 -16.98 -4.80 10.76
N PHE A 32 -16.33 -3.92 9.99
CA PHE A 32 -14.91 -3.97 9.71
C PHE A 32 -14.20 -2.75 10.25
N HIS A 33 -12.96 -2.98 10.68
CA HIS A 33 -11.97 -1.94 10.93
C HIS A 33 -10.83 -2.11 9.93
N VAL A 34 -10.54 -1.07 9.16
CA VAL A 34 -9.49 -1.06 8.15
C VAL A 34 -8.37 -0.13 8.60
N ARG A 35 -7.19 -0.70 8.83
CA ARG A 35 -5.97 0.04 9.11
C ARG A 35 -5.18 0.27 7.83
N ALA A 36 -4.75 1.51 7.60
CA ALA A 36 -3.92 1.84 6.46
C ALA A 36 -2.44 1.55 6.77
N SER A 37 -1.79 0.80 5.87
CA SER A 37 -0.33 0.66 5.85
C SER A 37 0.23 1.29 4.58
N LYS A 38 1.14 2.26 4.74
CA LYS A 38 1.86 2.87 3.65
C LYS A 38 3.01 1.97 3.19
N GLY A 39 3.07 1.78 1.87
CA GLY A 39 4.24 1.26 1.18
C GLY A 39 4.71 2.21 0.09
N ILE A 40 6.02 2.42 0.01
CA ILE A 40 6.64 3.24 -1.04
C ILE A 40 7.54 2.42 -1.95
N HIS A 41 7.82 2.93 -3.13
CA HIS A 41 8.85 2.40 -4.03
C HIS A 41 9.67 3.53 -4.64
N LEU A 42 10.96 3.28 -4.80
CA LEU A 42 11.88 4.16 -5.53
C LEU A 42 11.92 3.75 -7.00
N VAL A 43 12.02 4.75 -7.87
CA VAL A 43 12.27 4.59 -9.31
C VAL A 43 13.69 5.10 -9.59
N VAL A 44 14.53 4.22 -10.10
CA VAL A 44 15.95 4.48 -10.34
C VAL A 44 16.29 4.17 -11.81
N PRO A 45 17.16 4.93 -12.49
CA PRO A 45 17.57 4.64 -13.87
C PRO A 45 18.15 3.24 -14.04
N LYS A 46 17.92 2.62 -15.20
CA LYS A 46 18.35 1.24 -15.48
C LYS A 46 19.86 1.03 -15.38
N ASP A 47 20.64 2.02 -15.78
CA ASP A 47 22.11 1.99 -15.81
C ASP A 47 22.77 2.08 -14.42
N ARG A 48 22.01 2.41 -13.37
CA ARG A 48 22.55 2.42 -11.99
C ARG A 48 22.73 1.04 -11.38
N ILE A 49 22.03 0.03 -11.90
CA ILE A 49 22.21 -1.37 -11.52
C ILE A 49 22.45 -2.19 -12.79
N HIS A 50 23.69 -2.63 -12.98
CA HIS A 50 24.11 -3.44 -14.12
C HIS A 50 23.63 -4.91 -13.99
N SER A 51 22.32 -5.11 -14.15
CA SER A 51 21.67 -6.43 -14.09
C SER A 51 20.43 -6.50 -15.01
N SER A 52 20.11 -7.69 -15.48
CA SER A 52 18.84 -8.00 -16.15
C SER A 52 17.85 -8.74 -15.23
N THR A 53 18.31 -9.22 -14.08
CA THR A 53 17.55 -10.10 -13.19
C THR A 53 17.05 -9.35 -11.97
N GLY A 54 15.78 -9.57 -11.62
CA GLY A 54 15.20 -9.02 -10.40
C GLY A 54 15.72 -9.70 -9.14
N LEU A 55 15.68 -8.98 -8.02
CA LEU A 55 16.12 -9.50 -6.72
C LEU A 55 14.95 -9.49 -5.73
N ILE A 56 14.96 -10.46 -4.82
CA ILE A 56 14.10 -10.50 -3.65
C ILE A 56 15.02 -10.62 -2.44
N LEU A 57 14.99 -9.63 -1.57
CA LEU A 57 15.81 -9.56 -0.36
C LEU A 57 14.90 -9.70 0.86
N ARG A 58 15.35 -10.45 1.86
CA ARG A 58 14.70 -10.43 3.18
C ARG A 58 15.19 -9.21 3.95
N THR A 59 14.26 -8.52 4.57
CA THR A 59 14.52 -7.48 5.57
C THR A 59 14.11 -8.02 6.94
N GLU A 60 14.33 -7.25 7.99
CA GLU A 60 13.97 -7.61 9.37
C GLU A 60 12.45 -7.74 9.54
N LYS A 61 11.66 -7.06 8.69
CA LYS A 61 10.20 -6.96 8.83
C LYS A 61 9.41 -7.57 7.67
N SER A 62 10.00 -7.66 6.48
CA SER A 62 9.31 -8.02 5.23
C SER A 62 10.30 -8.44 4.12
N VAL A 63 9.87 -8.42 2.87
CA VAL A 63 10.70 -8.60 1.67
C VAL A 63 10.82 -7.29 0.89
N LEU A 64 12.00 -7.06 0.33
CA LEU A 64 12.33 -5.98 -0.58
C LEU A 64 12.53 -6.56 -1.98
N PHE A 65 11.81 -6.03 -2.95
CA PHE A 65 11.92 -6.34 -4.36
C PHE A 65 12.74 -5.28 -5.08
N VAL A 66 13.60 -5.74 -6.00
CA VAL A 66 14.32 -4.91 -6.97
C VAL A 66 13.97 -5.44 -8.35
N ILE A 67 13.04 -4.77 -9.03
CA ILE A 67 12.40 -5.30 -10.25
C ILE A 67 12.84 -4.46 -11.45
N PRO A 68 13.36 -5.08 -12.52
CA PRO A 68 13.64 -4.36 -13.75
C PRO A 68 12.32 -3.95 -14.42
N TRP A 69 12.17 -2.68 -14.77
CA TRP A 69 10.94 -2.15 -15.36
C TRP A 69 11.25 -1.13 -16.47
N GLY A 70 11.23 -1.60 -17.72
CA GLY A 70 11.57 -0.78 -18.88
C GLY A 70 12.95 -0.15 -18.75
N ARG A 71 13.00 1.19 -18.74
CA ARG A 71 14.24 1.99 -18.57
C ARG A 71 14.61 2.28 -17.11
N HIS A 72 13.97 1.60 -16.16
CA HIS A 72 14.15 1.84 -14.73
C HIS A 72 14.26 0.53 -13.94
N TRP A 73 14.58 0.70 -12.66
CA TRP A 73 14.40 -0.25 -11.59
C TRP A 73 13.34 0.27 -10.63
N ILE A 74 12.48 -0.63 -10.17
CA ILE A 74 11.55 -0.37 -9.08
C ILE A 74 12.11 -1.07 -7.84
N ILE A 75 12.34 -0.30 -6.78
CA ILE A 75 12.90 -0.79 -5.51
C ILE A 75 11.87 -0.55 -4.41
N GLY A 76 11.38 -1.60 -3.77
CA GLY A 76 10.39 -1.47 -2.69
C GLY A 76 9.91 -2.82 -2.17
N THR A 77 9.18 -2.88 -1.08
CA THR A 77 8.41 -1.80 -0.47
C THR A 77 8.72 -1.64 1.00
N THR A 78 8.32 -0.49 1.57
CA THR A 78 8.14 -0.32 3.01
C THR A 78 6.79 -0.88 3.50
N ASP A 79 6.69 -1.06 4.81
CA ASP A 79 5.46 -1.33 5.54
C ASP A 79 5.46 -0.45 6.80
N THR A 80 4.72 0.65 6.72
CA THR A 80 4.67 1.70 7.76
C THR A 80 3.24 2.06 8.05
N ASP A 81 2.92 2.28 9.32
CA ASP A 81 1.61 2.79 9.72
C ASP A 81 1.28 4.13 9.07
N TRP A 82 0.00 4.35 8.81
CA TRP A 82 -0.49 5.59 8.23
C TRP A 82 -1.76 6.08 8.92
N ASP A 83 -1.68 7.24 9.54
CA ASP A 83 -2.74 7.94 10.26
C ASP A 83 -3.01 9.35 9.72
N LEU A 84 -2.37 9.73 8.62
CA LEU A 84 -2.53 11.02 7.93
C LEU A 84 -3.56 10.93 6.79
N ASP A 85 -3.64 11.98 5.95
CA ASP A 85 -4.56 12.05 4.83
C ASP A 85 -4.40 10.86 3.86
N LYS A 86 -5.48 10.09 3.68
CA LYS A 86 -5.53 8.92 2.81
C LYS A 86 -5.51 9.29 1.32
N ALA A 87 -5.93 10.51 0.97
CA ALA A 87 -5.95 10.99 -0.42
C ALA A 87 -4.55 11.34 -0.94
N HIS A 88 -3.63 11.71 -0.04
CA HIS A 88 -2.29 12.17 -0.41
C HIS A 88 -1.19 11.44 0.40
N PRO A 89 -1.05 10.10 0.24
CA PRO A 89 0.01 9.38 0.89
C PRO A 89 1.37 9.84 0.37
N ALA A 90 2.31 10.09 1.30
CA ALA A 90 3.62 10.62 0.98
C ALA A 90 4.74 9.78 1.58
N ALA A 91 5.82 9.64 0.79
CA ALA A 91 7.07 9.08 1.27
C ALA A 91 7.75 10.06 2.23
N SER A 92 8.33 9.52 3.30
CA SER A 92 9.22 10.28 4.19
C SER A 92 10.68 10.06 3.79
N SER A 93 11.56 10.95 4.26
CA SER A 93 13.01 10.73 4.11
C SER A 93 13.48 9.41 4.73
N ALA A 94 12.90 9.00 5.86
CA ALA A 94 13.22 7.74 6.52
C ALA A 94 12.82 6.52 5.67
N ASP A 95 11.71 6.60 4.93
CA ASP A 95 11.31 5.53 4.00
C ASP A 95 12.33 5.36 2.88
N ILE A 96 12.81 6.48 2.31
CA ILE A 96 13.79 6.47 1.23
C ILE A 96 15.13 5.92 1.72
N ASP A 97 15.60 6.40 2.88
CA ASP A 97 16.85 5.93 3.48
C ASP A 97 16.79 4.44 3.82
N TYR A 98 15.65 3.97 4.34
CA TYR A 98 15.42 2.56 4.62
C TYR A 98 15.61 1.70 3.37
N LEU A 99 14.97 2.07 2.24
CA LEU A 99 15.10 1.31 0.99
C LEU A 99 16.51 1.37 0.41
N LEU A 100 17.16 2.54 0.43
CA LEU A 100 18.53 2.71 -0.04
C LEU A 100 19.52 1.89 0.80
N GLN A 101 19.38 1.89 2.13
CA GLN A 101 20.21 1.12 3.04
C GLN A 101 20.14 -0.39 2.74
N HIS A 102 18.92 -0.90 2.57
CA HIS A 102 18.71 -2.33 2.31
C HIS A 102 19.21 -2.75 0.94
N VAL A 103 18.92 -2.00 -0.12
CA VAL A 103 19.39 -2.35 -1.46
C VAL A 103 20.92 -2.24 -1.57
N ASN A 104 21.53 -1.23 -0.94
CA ASN A 104 22.99 -1.04 -0.97
C ASN A 104 23.77 -2.11 -0.20
N SER A 105 23.12 -2.90 0.65
CA SER A 105 23.76 -4.04 1.33
C SER A 105 24.16 -5.16 0.36
N VAL A 106 23.57 -5.20 -0.84
CA VAL A 106 23.82 -6.25 -1.85
C VAL A 106 24.35 -5.71 -3.18
N LEU A 107 24.33 -4.38 -3.39
CA LEU A 107 24.85 -3.78 -4.61
C LEU A 107 26.34 -3.52 -4.50
N ASN A 108 27.09 -3.89 -5.54
CA ASN A 108 28.52 -3.56 -5.64
C ASN A 108 28.77 -2.05 -5.80
N THR A 109 27.87 -1.34 -6.48
CA THR A 109 27.91 0.12 -6.63
C THR A 109 26.71 0.68 -5.88
N PRO A 110 26.92 1.36 -4.74
CA PRO A 110 25.83 1.90 -3.94
C PRO A 110 25.06 2.99 -4.68
N LEU A 111 23.74 2.99 -4.48
CA LEU A 111 22.84 4.06 -4.87
C LEU A 111 22.83 5.17 -3.81
N THR A 112 22.60 6.38 -4.27
CA THR A 112 22.42 7.57 -3.44
C THR A 112 21.02 8.15 -3.65
N ARG A 113 20.64 9.14 -2.84
CA ARG A 113 19.37 9.87 -3.04
C ARG A 113 19.30 10.56 -4.41
N ASP A 114 20.44 10.99 -4.96
CA ASP A 114 20.53 11.65 -6.27
C ASP A 114 20.23 10.69 -7.43
N ASP A 115 20.30 9.37 -7.19
CA ASP A 115 19.95 8.35 -8.16
C ASP A 115 18.43 8.08 -8.23
N VAL A 116 17.65 8.63 -7.30
CA VAL A 116 16.19 8.44 -7.24
C VAL A 116 15.50 9.47 -8.13
N GLN A 117 14.93 9.02 -9.25
CA GLN A 117 14.19 9.89 -10.17
C GLN A 117 12.74 10.13 -9.74
N GLY A 118 12.17 9.22 -8.95
CA GLY A 118 10.81 9.33 -8.51
C GLY A 118 10.49 8.37 -7.37
N VAL A 119 9.44 8.71 -6.64
CA VAL A 119 8.90 7.89 -5.55
C VAL A 119 7.38 7.87 -5.70
N TYR A 120 6.79 6.69 -5.58
CA TYR A 120 5.34 6.57 -5.42
C TYR A 120 5.01 5.88 -4.11
N ALA A 121 3.92 6.30 -3.49
CA ALA A 121 3.40 5.78 -2.24
C ALA A 121 1.97 5.28 -2.46
N GLY A 122 1.62 4.19 -1.78
CA GLY A 122 0.27 3.66 -1.77
C GLY A 122 -0.11 3.16 -0.38
N LEU A 123 -1.39 3.18 -0.08
CA LEU A 123 -1.94 2.69 1.17
C LEU A 123 -2.62 1.35 0.96
N ARG A 124 -2.32 0.39 1.83
CA ARG A 124 -2.93 -0.93 1.86
C ARG A 124 -4.09 -0.90 2.86
N PRO A 125 -5.32 -1.29 2.45
CA PRO A 125 -6.42 -1.47 3.38
C PRO A 125 -6.26 -2.79 4.10
N LEU A 126 -5.66 -2.81 5.28
CA LEU A 126 -5.46 -4.03 6.04
C LEU A 126 -6.63 -4.22 7.00
N LEU A 127 -7.22 -5.41 7.00
CA LEU A 127 -8.22 -5.76 8.00
C LEU A 127 -7.54 -5.79 9.37
N ALA A 128 -8.05 -5.00 10.31
CA ALA A 128 -7.56 -5.01 11.68
C ALA A 128 -7.78 -6.40 12.29
N GLY A 129 -6.73 -6.94 12.91
CA GLY A 129 -6.75 -8.15 13.71
C GLY A 129 -6.09 -7.87 15.07
N GLU A 130 -5.78 -8.90 15.84
CA GLU A 130 -5.21 -8.76 17.19
C GLU A 130 -3.78 -8.20 17.23
N SER A 131 -3.13 -7.96 16.08
CA SER A 131 -1.73 -7.50 16.03
C SER A 131 -1.59 -6.00 15.78
N ASP A 132 -0.74 -5.35 16.58
CA ASP A 132 -0.41 -3.93 16.41
C ASP A 132 0.51 -3.62 15.21
N ALA A 133 1.20 -4.63 14.66
CA ALA A 133 2.13 -4.45 13.54
C ALA A 133 1.43 -4.71 12.19
N THR A 134 1.41 -3.71 11.31
CA THR A 134 0.75 -3.80 9.99
C THR A 134 1.27 -4.93 9.11
N SER A 135 2.56 -5.25 9.17
CA SER A 135 3.14 -6.34 8.38
C SER A 135 2.55 -7.72 8.74
N LYS A 136 1.96 -7.85 9.93
CA LYS A 136 1.33 -9.08 10.44
C LYS A 136 -0.19 -9.11 10.26
N LEU A 137 -0.82 -8.01 9.84
CA LEU A 137 -2.25 -7.96 9.59
C LEU A 137 -2.63 -8.77 8.34
N SER A 138 -3.86 -9.29 8.34
CA SER A 138 -4.36 -10.09 7.22
C SER A 138 -4.43 -9.24 5.96
N ARG A 139 -3.95 -9.83 4.86
CA ARG A 139 -4.00 -9.25 3.51
C ARG A 139 -5.09 -9.89 2.65
N GLU A 140 -5.90 -10.76 3.24
CA GLU A 140 -7.05 -11.36 2.55
C GLU A 140 -8.21 -10.37 2.49
N HIS A 141 -9.15 -10.62 1.58
CA HIS A 141 -10.38 -9.84 1.51
C HIS A 141 -11.47 -10.49 2.33
N THR A 142 -12.43 -9.68 2.78
CA THR A 142 -13.69 -10.16 3.34
C THR A 142 -14.84 -9.45 2.65
N VAL A 143 -15.90 -10.21 2.37
CA VAL A 143 -17.15 -9.70 1.79
C VAL A 143 -18.26 -9.90 2.82
N ALA A 144 -19.04 -8.86 3.08
CA ALA A 144 -20.22 -8.97 3.94
C ALA A 144 -21.40 -8.15 3.46
N HIS A 145 -22.55 -8.44 4.06
CA HIS A 145 -23.84 -7.85 3.75
C HIS A 145 -24.43 -7.26 5.04
N PRO A 146 -23.98 -6.06 5.47
CA PRO A 146 -24.43 -5.50 6.75
C PRO A 146 -25.92 -5.12 6.73
N ALA A 147 -26.46 -4.75 5.55
CA ALA A 147 -27.87 -4.40 5.37
C ALA A 147 -28.43 -4.96 4.06
N PRO A 148 -29.77 -5.13 3.94
CA PRO A 148 -30.40 -5.55 2.69
C PRO A 148 -30.03 -4.62 1.53
N GLY A 149 -29.50 -5.20 0.45
CA GLY A 149 -29.09 -4.42 -0.73
C GLY A 149 -27.71 -3.78 -0.63
N LEU A 150 -26.94 -4.04 0.44
CA LEU A 150 -25.60 -3.51 0.61
C LEU A 150 -24.56 -4.63 0.69
N VAL A 151 -23.51 -4.52 -0.10
CA VAL A 151 -22.32 -5.39 -0.08
C VAL A 151 -21.11 -4.55 0.31
N VAL A 152 -20.30 -5.01 1.25
CA VAL A 152 -19.05 -4.36 1.64
C VAL A 152 -17.89 -5.30 1.33
N VAL A 153 -16.87 -4.78 0.65
CA VAL A 153 -15.60 -5.47 0.39
C VAL A 153 -14.50 -4.74 1.13
N ALA A 154 -13.86 -5.43 2.07
CA ALA A 154 -12.76 -4.89 2.87
C ALA A 154 -11.51 -5.74 2.67
N GLY A 155 -10.35 -5.09 2.65
CA GLY A 155 -9.08 -5.76 2.40
C GLY A 155 -8.85 -6.14 0.94
N GLY A 156 -8.09 -7.22 0.75
CA GLY A 156 -7.79 -7.79 -0.56
C GLY A 156 -6.48 -7.33 -1.19
N LYS A 157 -5.92 -8.21 -2.01
CA LYS A 157 -4.78 -7.94 -2.89
C LYS A 157 -5.31 -7.77 -4.31
N TYR A 158 -4.47 -7.21 -5.18
CA TYR A 158 -4.76 -7.14 -6.61
C TYR A 158 -4.82 -8.54 -7.28
N THR A 159 -4.13 -9.53 -6.69
CA THR A 159 -4.07 -10.94 -7.10
C THR A 159 -4.91 -11.82 -6.19
#